data_AF-A0A6G1WIQ4-F1
#
_entry.id   AF-A0A6G1WIQ4-F1
#
_cell.length_a   1.000
_cell.length_b   1.000
_cell.length_c   1.000
_cell.angle_alpha   90.00
_cell.angle_beta   90.00
_cell.angle_gamma   90.00
#
_symmetry.space_group_name_H-M   'P 1'
#
loop_
_entity.id
_entity.type
_entity.pdbx_description
1 polymer ?
#
loop_
_entity_poly.entity_id
_entity_poly.type
_entity_poly.pdbx_seq_one_letter_code
_entity_poly.pdbx_strand_id
1 'polypeptide(L)'
;MSGVAPSLFKGIAVVIDNGIGREAEIDKILQNIEASGGHAIRLLELPEENYDLEHFARVSFFIMDWNFASKEGVPLDAGVRLPGSLNKAMIANNIAFLKRLSQSRHAPVFIFSNEEPEVVVGELSSDPDLHKSVEESHILVRRKSDVVDKLYEVLEEWASKTPSVLTLRSWERGYLKAANDLFIDFHNRTPYWPVLLWQTFDADKIPPEIEMNKLLNRLVESRMEHLDLKLEPFLEKVAEHKASNEGGYIASVHKVLEGERFLRDEKLAENFFSPGDVFERADEHGNKTYWMNIRAECDCIRGSDGLDLYLLKMKLLPENEIEIDTRNGAIQNERDGEVVIFAMMEGKTFAVQFKDLRVRTIKNLRTEKYARIGRLLAPFSTRVQQRYSSYIQRPGMPRIPPAFYPASNEENSKAAQA
;
A
#
# COMPACT_ATOMS: atom_id res chain seq x y z
N MET A 1 3.74 2.89 39.82
CA MET A 1 2.46 3.31 39.22
C MET A 1 2.03 2.24 38.24
N SER A 2 0.73 1.97 38.17
CA SER A 2 0.10 0.83 37.50
C SER A 2 0.57 0.64 36.06
N GLY A 3 1.11 -0.56 35.78
CA GLY A 3 1.48 -1.03 34.46
C GLY A 3 0.27 -1.16 33.54
N VAL A 4 0.03 -0.12 32.76
CA VAL A 4 -0.77 -0.21 31.54
C VAL A 4 0.25 -0.22 30.41
N ALA A 5 0.37 -1.35 29.69
CA ALA A 5 1.14 -1.36 28.46
C ALA A 5 0.65 -0.24 27.53
N PRO A 6 1.57 0.51 26.88
CA PRO A 6 1.27 1.36 25.74
C PRO A 6 0.23 0.77 24.82
N SER A 7 -0.78 1.57 24.47
CA SER A 7 -1.94 1.09 23.70
C SER A 7 -1.60 0.57 22.30
N LEU A 8 -0.43 0.94 21.75
CA LEU A 8 -0.03 0.72 20.34
C LEU A 8 0.79 -0.55 20.10
N PHE A 9 1.58 -1.01 21.08
CA PHE A 9 2.50 -2.15 20.94
C PHE A 9 2.06 -3.38 21.74
N LYS A 10 0.75 -3.69 21.68
CA LYS A 10 0.18 -4.90 22.28
C LYS A 10 0.32 -6.09 21.34
N GLY A 11 0.64 -7.26 21.90
CA GLY A 11 0.72 -8.54 21.19
C GLY A 11 2.05 -9.25 21.38
N ILE A 12 2.42 -10.08 20.40
CA ILE A 12 3.64 -10.88 20.46
C ILE A 12 4.81 -10.06 19.93
N ALA A 13 5.89 -9.97 20.70
CA ALA A 13 7.18 -9.48 20.25
C ALA A 13 8.06 -10.66 19.82
N VAL A 14 8.86 -10.49 18.77
CA VAL A 14 9.97 -11.43 18.47
C VAL A 14 11.26 -10.73 18.86
N VAL A 15 12.06 -11.38 19.70
CA VAL A 15 13.34 -10.86 20.20
C VAL A 15 14.45 -11.77 19.70
N ILE A 16 15.33 -11.24 18.86
CA ILE A 16 16.42 -11.95 18.18
C ILE A 16 17.75 -11.43 18.70
N ASP A 17 18.36 -12.14 19.64
CA ASP A 17 19.55 -11.68 20.35
C ASP A 17 20.31 -12.90 20.94
N ASN A 18 21.60 -13.04 20.61
CA ASN A 18 22.45 -14.13 21.07
C ASN A 18 22.85 -14.00 22.56
N GLY A 19 22.61 -12.83 23.17
CA GLY A 19 22.81 -12.54 24.58
C GLY A 19 21.67 -12.97 25.50
N ILE A 20 20.55 -13.51 24.99
CA ILE A 20 19.42 -13.93 25.83
C ILE A 20 19.86 -15.00 26.85
N GLY A 21 19.55 -14.76 28.12
CA GLY A 21 19.97 -15.59 29.27
C GLY A 21 21.42 -15.38 29.70
N ARG A 22 22.12 -14.39 29.13
CA ARG A 22 23.56 -14.13 29.34
C ARG A 22 23.87 -12.66 29.57
N GLU A 23 23.19 -11.75 28.87
CA GLU A 23 23.25 -10.30 29.06
C GLU A 23 22.09 -9.82 29.93
N ALA A 24 22.41 -9.05 30.96
CA ALA A 24 21.38 -8.52 31.87
C ALA A 24 20.46 -7.52 31.16
N GLU A 25 20.97 -6.78 30.18
CA GLU A 25 20.23 -5.77 29.42
C GLU A 25 19.07 -6.40 28.64
N ILE A 26 19.34 -7.41 27.81
CA ILE A 26 18.29 -8.05 27.00
C ILE A 26 17.30 -8.85 27.86
N ASP A 27 17.79 -9.49 28.92
CA ASP A 27 16.92 -10.22 29.85
C ASP A 27 15.97 -9.25 30.57
N LYS A 28 16.43 -8.04 30.89
CA LYS A 28 15.58 -7.00 31.47
C LYS A 28 14.59 -6.41 30.45
N ILE A 29 14.97 -6.29 29.17
CA ILE A 29 14.05 -5.94 28.08
C ILE A 29 12.92 -6.99 27.98
N LEU A 30 13.27 -8.29 28.01
CA LEU A 30 12.29 -9.38 28.02
C LEU A 30 11.37 -9.32 29.23
N GLN A 31 11.92 -9.08 30.43
CA GLN A 31 11.14 -8.91 31.65
C GLN A 31 10.16 -7.73 31.56
N ASN A 32 10.58 -6.61 30.95
CA ASN A 32 9.69 -5.46 30.76
C ASN A 32 8.51 -5.78 29.82
N ILE A 33 8.75 -6.55 28.76
CA ILE A 33 7.68 -7.01 27.86
C ILE A 33 6.68 -7.86 28.64
N GLU A 34 7.15 -8.85 29.39
CA GLU A 34 6.31 -9.76 30.19
C GLU A 34 5.55 -9.01 31.31
N ALA A 35 6.23 -8.12 32.03
CA ALA A 35 5.64 -7.32 33.11
C ALA A 35 4.53 -6.37 32.64
N SER A 36 4.55 -5.97 31.36
CA SER A 36 3.49 -5.17 30.74
C SER A 36 2.30 -6.00 30.23
N GLY A 37 2.37 -7.34 30.33
CA GLY A 37 1.38 -8.28 29.81
C GLY A 37 1.60 -8.69 28.35
N GLY A 38 2.73 -8.31 27.75
CA GLY A 38 3.18 -8.78 26.44
C GLY A 38 3.75 -10.19 26.50
N HIS A 39 3.95 -10.82 25.33
CA HIS A 39 4.61 -12.11 25.20
C HIS A 39 5.76 -11.99 24.21
N ALA A 40 6.90 -12.60 24.51
CA ALA A 40 8.09 -12.56 23.66
C ALA A 40 8.47 -13.96 23.15
N ILE A 41 8.62 -14.10 21.83
CA ILE A 41 9.30 -15.23 21.20
C ILE A 41 10.80 -14.91 21.22
N ARG A 42 11.60 -15.83 21.77
CA ARG A 42 13.04 -15.64 21.98
C ARG A 42 13.81 -16.44 20.94
N LEU A 43 14.66 -15.78 20.16
CA LEU A 43 15.52 -16.39 19.15
C LEU A 43 16.98 -15.98 19.43
N LEU A 44 17.88 -16.96 19.51
CA LEU A 44 19.31 -16.69 19.75
C LEU A 44 20.06 -16.32 18.47
N GLU A 45 19.49 -16.66 17.32
CA GLU A 45 20.09 -16.48 16.01
C GLU A 45 19.01 -16.03 15.02
N LEU A 46 19.44 -15.43 13.91
CA LEU A 46 18.54 -15.08 12.82
C LEU A 46 17.91 -16.34 12.21
N PRO A 47 16.61 -16.31 11.85
CA PRO A 47 16.00 -17.41 11.11
C PRO A 47 16.76 -17.72 9.82
N GLU A 48 16.91 -19.01 9.51
CA GLU A 48 17.55 -19.48 8.29
C GLU A 48 16.91 -18.89 7.02
N GLU A 49 17.64 -18.94 5.90
CA GLU A 49 17.20 -18.37 4.62
C GLU A 49 15.89 -18.98 4.11
N ASN A 50 15.68 -20.27 4.37
CA ASN A 50 14.49 -21.04 3.99
C ASN A 50 13.38 -21.00 5.05
N TYR A 51 13.58 -20.32 6.18
CA TYR A 51 12.55 -20.23 7.23
C TYR A 51 11.33 -19.46 6.71
N ASP A 52 10.15 -20.03 6.93
CA ASP A 52 8.88 -19.44 6.56
C ASP A 52 8.49 -18.31 7.53
N LEU A 53 8.65 -17.07 7.07
CA LEU A 53 8.34 -15.87 7.85
C LEU A 53 6.83 -15.67 8.06
N GLU A 54 5.94 -16.44 7.40
CA GLU A 54 4.50 -16.41 7.69
C GLU A 54 4.18 -16.83 9.14
N HIS A 55 5.06 -17.60 9.79
CA HIS A 55 4.95 -17.88 11.22
C HIS A 55 4.99 -16.61 12.09
N PHE A 56 5.46 -15.48 11.56
CA PHE A 56 5.46 -14.18 12.23
C PHE A 56 4.33 -13.24 11.77
N ALA A 57 3.33 -13.72 11.02
CA ALA A 57 2.27 -12.88 10.45
C ALA A 57 1.51 -12.02 11.49
N ARG A 58 1.40 -12.49 12.74
CA ARG A 58 0.71 -11.79 13.85
C ARG A 58 1.65 -11.15 14.88
N VAL A 59 2.94 -11.05 14.57
CA VAL A 59 3.91 -10.38 15.44
C VAL A 59 3.68 -8.87 15.39
N SER A 60 3.69 -8.25 16.57
CA SER A 60 3.43 -6.82 16.78
C SER A 60 4.68 -5.96 16.61
N PHE A 61 5.88 -6.50 16.84
CA PHE A 61 7.15 -5.84 16.53
C PHE A 61 8.31 -6.80 16.72
N PHE A 62 9.46 -6.44 16.14
CA PHE A 62 10.71 -7.18 16.26
C PHE A 62 11.71 -6.36 17.07
N ILE A 63 12.40 -7.01 18.00
CA ILE A 63 13.62 -6.50 18.63
C ILE A 63 14.76 -7.39 18.14
N MET A 64 15.85 -6.78 17.70
CA MET A 64 16.98 -7.50 17.11
C MET A 64 18.28 -6.88 17.61
N ASP A 65 19.26 -7.70 17.99
CA ASP A 65 20.64 -7.23 18.11
C ASP A 65 21.26 -7.09 16.71
N TRP A 66 22.20 -6.18 16.55
CA TRP A 66 22.98 -6.07 15.33
C TRP A 66 24.16 -7.05 15.29
N ASN A 67 24.71 -7.42 16.45
CA ASN A 67 25.98 -8.14 16.52
C ASN A 67 25.81 -9.62 16.93
N PHE A 68 25.65 -10.50 15.93
CA PHE A 68 25.58 -11.96 16.13
C PHE A 68 26.94 -12.68 16.09
N ALA A 69 28.04 -11.96 16.33
CA ALA A 69 29.39 -12.41 16.01
C ALA A 69 29.88 -13.69 16.72
N SER A 70 29.27 -14.08 17.83
CA SER A 70 29.76 -15.21 18.61
C SER A 70 29.04 -16.51 18.29
N LYS A 71 29.78 -17.44 17.67
CA LYS A 71 29.34 -18.84 17.47
C LYS A 71 29.13 -19.59 18.78
N GLU A 72 29.69 -19.10 19.88
CA GLU A 72 29.49 -19.67 21.23
C GLU A 72 28.42 -18.90 22.03
N GLY A 73 27.75 -17.90 21.43
CA GLY A 73 26.76 -17.04 22.08
C GLY A 73 27.33 -16.16 23.21
N VAL A 74 28.64 -15.94 23.24
CA VAL A 74 29.27 -14.99 24.17
C VAL A 74 29.20 -13.61 23.51
N PRO A 75 28.41 -12.67 23.99
CA PRO A 75 28.33 -11.35 23.37
C PRO A 75 29.72 -10.70 23.32
N LEU A 76 30.02 -10.01 22.23
CA LEU A 76 31.26 -9.24 22.16
C LEU A 76 31.14 -8.00 23.04
N ASP A 77 32.20 -7.69 23.80
CA ASP A 77 32.28 -6.44 24.55
C ASP A 77 32.06 -5.23 23.61
N ALA A 78 31.46 -4.16 24.15
CA ALA A 78 31.19 -2.94 23.39
C ALA A 78 32.47 -2.42 22.70
N GLY A 79 32.41 -2.29 21.38
CA GLY A 79 33.53 -1.82 20.54
C GLY A 79 34.43 -2.93 19.96
N VAL A 80 34.23 -4.20 20.30
CA VAL A 80 34.97 -5.32 19.70
C VAL A 80 34.30 -5.74 18.40
N ARG A 81 34.98 -5.54 17.26
CA ARG A 81 34.50 -5.97 15.94
C ARG A 81 35.17 -7.26 15.48
N LEU A 82 34.40 -8.07 14.75
CA LEU A 82 34.92 -9.23 14.04
C LEU A 82 36.00 -8.85 13.01
N PRO A 83 36.88 -9.79 12.62
CA PRO A 83 37.76 -9.63 11.47
C PRO A 83 36.97 -9.19 10.23
N GLY A 84 37.54 -8.29 9.43
CA GLY A 84 36.79 -7.52 8.42
C GLY A 84 35.98 -8.32 7.40
N SER A 85 36.36 -9.56 7.08
CA SER A 85 35.58 -10.45 6.20
C SER A 85 34.36 -11.07 6.89
N LEU A 86 34.51 -11.51 8.15
CA LEU A 86 33.43 -12.05 8.97
C LEU A 86 32.41 -10.97 9.33
N ASN A 87 32.88 -9.76 9.63
CA ASN A 87 31.99 -8.62 9.91
C ASN A 87 31.11 -8.28 8.69
N LYS A 88 31.69 -8.26 7.49
CA LYS A 88 30.93 -8.00 6.25
C LYS A 88 29.88 -9.07 5.97
N ALA A 89 30.20 -10.34 6.20
CA ALA A 89 29.25 -11.44 6.00
C ALA A 89 28.07 -11.36 7.00
N MET A 90 28.34 -11.02 8.27
CA MET A 90 27.30 -10.82 9.27
C MET A 90 26.37 -9.65 8.89
N ILE A 91 26.93 -8.50 8.53
CA ILE A 91 26.15 -7.33 8.10
C ILE A 91 25.28 -7.68 6.88
N ALA A 92 25.84 -8.40 5.90
CA ALA A 92 25.09 -8.85 4.73
C ALA A 92 23.92 -9.78 5.12
N ASN A 93 24.12 -10.69 6.07
CA ASN A 93 23.05 -11.58 6.56
C ASN A 93 21.95 -10.80 7.29
N ASN A 94 22.29 -9.83 8.15
CA ASN A 94 21.32 -8.98 8.83
C ASN A 94 20.46 -8.22 7.82
N ILE A 95 21.11 -7.59 6.83
CA ILE A 95 20.44 -6.85 5.76
C ILE A 95 19.54 -7.77 4.94
N ALA A 96 20.00 -8.96 4.56
CA ALA A 96 19.20 -9.94 3.84
C ALA A 96 17.95 -10.38 4.62
N PHE A 97 18.08 -10.60 5.93
CA PHE A 97 16.95 -10.89 6.80
C PHE A 97 15.93 -9.74 6.82
N LEU A 98 16.38 -8.49 6.99
CA LEU A 98 15.50 -7.32 7.01
C LEU A 98 14.75 -7.14 5.67
N LYS A 99 15.39 -7.41 4.53
CA LYS A 99 14.74 -7.39 3.21
C LYS A 99 13.67 -8.47 3.07
N ARG A 100 13.95 -9.70 3.51
CA ARG A 100 12.96 -10.78 3.53
C ARG A 100 11.78 -10.42 4.45
N LEU A 101 12.08 -9.86 5.62
CA LEU A 101 11.07 -9.46 6.58
C LEU A 101 10.16 -8.38 6.01
N SER A 102 10.70 -7.33 5.39
CA SER A 102 9.92 -6.22 4.82
C SER A 102 9.01 -6.64 3.66
N GLN A 103 9.38 -7.67 2.90
CA GLN A 103 8.54 -8.27 1.86
C GLN A 103 7.37 -9.06 2.44
N SER A 104 7.58 -9.73 3.58
CA SER A 104 6.55 -10.55 4.23
C SER A 104 5.64 -9.77 5.18
N ARG A 105 6.16 -8.72 5.84
CA ARG A 105 5.46 -8.03 6.92
C ARG A 105 5.90 -6.58 7.09
N HIS A 106 4.90 -5.70 7.10
CA HIS A 106 5.08 -4.31 7.50
C HIS A 106 4.98 -4.15 9.04
N ALA A 107 6.00 -4.61 9.78
CA ALA A 107 6.07 -4.48 11.24
C ALA A 107 7.31 -3.64 11.66
N PRO A 108 7.21 -2.84 12.72
CA PRO A 108 8.35 -2.12 13.29
C PRO A 108 9.49 -3.05 13.71
N VAL A 109 10.72 -2.66 13.38
CA VAL A 109 11.94 -3.36 13.77
C VAL A 109 12.78 -2.44 14.65
N PHE A 110 13.11 -2.91 15.84
CA PHE A 110 13.90 -2.19 16.83
C PHE A 110 15.26 -2.87 16.95
N ILE A 111 16.30 -2.23 16.43
CA ILE A 111 17.67 -2.71 16.56
C ILE A 111 18.27 -2.12 17.83
N PHE A 112 18.43 -2.97 18.85
CA PHE A 112 19.06 -2.60 20.12
C PHE A 112 20.41 -3.29 20.22
N SER A 113 21.49 -2.52 20.07
CA SER A 113 22.84 -3.06 20.02
C SER A 113 23.77 -2.40 21.05
N ASN A 114 24.88 -3.06 21.35
CA ASN A 114 25.98 -2.47 22.12
C ASN A 114 26.90 -1.60 21.23
N GLU A 115 26.70 -1.63 19.91
CA GLU A 115 27.41 -0.76 18.97
C GLU A 115 26.86 0.68 18.95
N GLU A 116 27.69 1.60 18.44
CA GLU A 116 27.31 2.98 18.19
C GLU A 116 26.16 3.05 17.17
N PRO A 117 25.01 3.68 17.47
CA PRO A 117 23.87 3.73 16.57
C PRO A 117 24.22 4.29 15.18
N GLU A 118 25.11 5.28 15.10
CA GLU A 118 25.55 5.91 13.85
C GLU A 118 26.26 4.92 12.91
N VAL A 119 26.97 3.93 13.48
CA VAL A 119 27.61 2.87 12.70
C VAL A 119 26.56 2.00 12.04
N VAL A 120 25.63 1.47 12.84
CA VAL A 120 24.59 0.56 12.37
C VAL A 120 23.71 1.26 11.33
N VAL A 121 23.34 2.52 11.58
CA VAL A 121 22.62 3.36 10.63
C VAL A 121 23.44 3.57 9.34
N GLY A 122 24.74 3.82 9.42
CA GLY A 122 25.62 3.92 8.26
C GLY A 122 25.69 2.62 7.43
N GLU A 123 25.70 1.46 8.10
CA GLU A 123 25.72 0.15 7.44
C GLU A 123 24.38 -0.15 6.75
N LEU A 124 23.26 0.06 7.44
CA LEU A 124 21.92 -0.05 6.87
C LEU A 124 21.72 0.91 5.69
N SER A 125 22.22 2.14 5.83
CA SER A 125 22.12 3.16 4.80
C SER A 125 23.02 2.86 3.61
N SER A 126 24.00 1.97 3.70
CA SER A 126 24.86 1.64 2.56
C SER A 126 24.19 0.72 1.53
N ASP A 127 23.13 0.02 1.91
CA ASP A 127 22.42 -0.91 1.04
C ASP A 127 21.35 -0.17 0.23
N PRO A 128 21.32 -0.25 -1.11
CA PRO A 128 20.43 0.57 -1.94
C PRO A 128 18.92 0.32 -1.72
N ASP A 129 18.54 -0.87 -1.26
CA ASP A 129 17.13 -1.20 -1.00
C ASP A 129 16.71 -0.73 0.41
N LEU A 130 17.66 -0.64 1.36
CA LEU A 130 17.45 -0.08 2.70
C LEU A 130 17.84 1.41 2.85
N HIS A 131 18.62 1.97 1.91
CA HIS A 131 19.18 3.34 1.95
C HIS A 131 18.09 4.40 1.84
N LYS A 132 17.04 4.16 1.06
CA LYS A 132 15.89 5.09 0.97
C LYS A 132 15.06 5.10 2.27
N SER A 133 15.48 4.36 3.29
CA SER A 133 14.58 3.54 4.07
C SER A 133 15.02 3.36 5.53
N VAL A 134 16.16 3.85 5.99
CA VAL A 134 16.44 3.71 7.44
C VAL A 134 15.49 4.60 8.26
N GLU A 135 15.23 5.82 7.78
CA GLU A 135 14.21 6.72 8.36
C GLU A 135 12.79 6.38 7.86
N GLU A 136 12.64 5.84 6.65
CA GLU A 136 11.34 5.52 6.02
C GLU A 136 10.82 4.08 6.26
N SER A 137 11.68 3.10 6.61
CA SER A 137 11.36 1.64 6.71
C SER A 137 11.19 1.13 8.12
N HIS A 138 10.76 2.02 9.01
CA HIS A 138 10.25 1.59 10.30
C HIS A 138 11.31 0.90 11.18
N ILE A 139 12.59 1.19 10.96
CA ILE A 139 13.70 0.68 11.74
C ILE A 139 14.12 1.74 12.75
N LEU A 140 14.13 1.39 14.03
CA LEU A 140 14.70 2.23 15.08
C LEU A 140 15.99 1.61 15.59
N VAL A 141 17.09 2.36 15.52
CA VAL A 141 18.37 1.95 16.08
C VAL A 141 18.65 2.69 17.38
N ARG A 142 18.96 1.96 18.45
CA ARG A 142 19.35 2.51 19.77
C ARG A 142 20.40 1.62 20.44
N ARG A 143 21.12 2.19 21.41
CA ARG A 143 21.96 1.39 22.29
C ARG A 143 21.11 0.58 23.27
N LYS A 144 21.51 -0.65 23.60
CA LYS A 144 20.81 -1.48 24.61
C LYS A 144 20.69 -0.73 25.94
N SER A 145 21.79 -0.15 26.42
CA SER A 145 21.85 0.62 27.67
C SER A 145 20.80 1.74 27.76
N ASP A 146 20.43 2.33 26.63
CA ASP A 146 19.51 3.47 26.60
C ASP A 146 18.05 3.03 26.65
N VAL A 147 17.74 1.75 26.46
CA VAL A 147 16.36 1.27 26.32
C VAL A 147 15.91 0.41 27.50
N VAL A 148 16.85 -0.23 28.20
CA VAL A 148 16.61 -1.23 29.25
C VAL A 148 15.54 -0.85 30.27
N ASP A 149 15.47 0.40 30.73
CA ASP A 149 14.49 0.84 31.75
C ASP A 149 13.27 1.57 31.19
N LYS A 150 13.28 1.89 29.89
CA LYS A 150 12.29 2.76 29.25
C LYS A 150 11.81 2.25 27.89
N LEU A 151 11.82 0.92 27.72
CA LEU A 151 11.47 0.26 26.46
C LEU A 151 10.23 0.88 25.83
N TYR A 152 9.12 0.85 26.57
CA TYR A 152 7.83 1.30 26.09
C TYR A 152 7.74 2.80 25.83
N GLU A 153 8.46 3.63 26.59
CA GLU A 153 8.57 5.06 26.32
C GLU A 153 9.29 5.30 24.99
N VAL A 154 10.38 4.55 24.72
CA VAL A 154 11.12 4.62 23.46
C VAL A 154 10.26 4.17 22.28
N LEU A 155 9.50 3.08 22.44
CA LEU A 155 8.59 2.59 21.40
C LEU A 155 7.48 3.61 21.09
N GLU A 156 6.86 4.19 22.13
CA GLU A 156 5.81 5.22 21.97
C GLU A 156 6.35 6.52 21.40
N GLU A 157 7.51 6.98 21.86
CA GLU A 157 8.17 8.18 21.33
C GLU A 157 8.45 8.01 19.84
N TRP A 158 8.95 6.85 19.44
CA TRP A 158 9.19 6.55 18.04
C TRP A 158 7.88 6.48 17.24
N ALA A 159 6.85 5.80 17.73
CA ALA A 159 5.55 5.74 17.06
C ALA A 159 4.91 7.13 16.91
N SER A 160 5.10 8.02 17.89
CA SER A 160 4.64 9.41 17.83
C SER A 160 5.37 10.26 16.78
N LYS A 161 6.47 9.74 16.20
CA LYS A 161 7.22 10.37 15.11
C LYS A 161 6.99 9.69 13.76
N THR A 162 6.25 8.58 13.71
CA THR A 162 6.04 7.79 12.49
C THR A 162 4.54 7.60 12.20
N PRO A 163 3.89 8.51 11.44
CA PRO A 163 2.44 8.52 11.28
C PRO A 163 1.89 7.28 10.58
N SER A 164 2.60 6.70 9.60
CA SER A 164 2.16 5.50 8.89
C SER A 164 2.06 4.27 9.79
N VAL A 165 2.96 4.10 10.76
CA VAL A 165 2.90 3.01 11.75
C VAL A 165 1.71 3.21 12.68
N LEU A 166 1.47 4.44 13.12
CA LEU A 166 0.32 4.78 13.94
C LEU A 166 -0.99 4.45 13.21
N THR A 167 -1.11 4.86 11.94
CA THR A 167 -2.27 4.54 11.08
C THR A 167 -2.45 3.03 10.93
N LEU A 168 -1.39 2.29 10.58
CA LEU A 168 -1.46 0.85 10.38
C LEU A 168 -1.90 0.14 11.66
N ARG A 169 -1.29 0.44 12.81
CA ARG A 169 -1.59 -0.23 14.08
C ARG A 169 -3.00 0.07 14.56
N SER A 170 -3.45 1.31 14.44
CA SER A 170 -4.83 1.68 14.77
C SER A 170 -5.83 0.95 13.88
N TRP A 171 -5.56 0.84 12.57
CA TRP A 171 -6.41 0.12 11.62
C TRP A 171 -6.42 -1.40 11.84
N GLU A 172 -5.25 -2.03 12.00
CA GLU A 172 -5.11 -3.47 12.24
C GLU A 172 -5.88 -3.92 13.49
N ARG A 173 -5.86 -3.12 14.55
CA ARG A 173 -6.61 -3.40 15.78
C ARG A 173 -8.11 -3.44 15.52
N GLY A 174 -8.63 -2.45 14.78
CA GLY A 174 -10.04 -2.40 14.39
C GLY A 174 -10.42 -3.57 13.48
N TYR A 175 -9.57 -3.86 12.50
CA TYR A 175 -9.75 -4.96 11.55
C TYR A 175 -9.79 -6.32 12.26
N LEU A 176 -8.82 -6.62 13.12
CA LEU A 176 -8.75 -7.90 13.84
C LEU A 176 -9.95 -8.10 14.77
N LYS A 177 -10.37 -7.04 15.47
CA LYS A 177 -11.59 -7.08 16.29
C LYS A 177 -12.81 -7.40 15.42
N ALA A 178 -13.02 -6.66 14.34
CA ALA A 178 -14.15 -6.86 13.42
C ALA A 178 -14.15 -8.25 12.77
N ALA A 179 -12.98 -8.76 12.36
CA ALA A 179 -12.83 -10.10 11.79
C ALA A 179 -13.15 -11.19 12.82
N ASN A 180 -12.63 -11.10 14.03
CA ASN A 180 -12.95 -12.06 15.09
C ASN A 180 -14.43 -12.03 15.45
N ASP A 181 -15.01 -10.83 15.61
CA ASP A 181 -16.43 -10.66 15.92
C ASP A 181 -17.32 -11.25 14.83
N LEU A 182 -16.97 -11.08 13.55
CA LEU A 182 -17.66 -11.72 12.42
C LEU A 182 -17.65 -13.24 12.55
N PHE A 183 -16.48 -13.85 12.73
CA PHE A 183 -16.36 -15.30 12.77
C PHE A 183 -17.01 -15.90 14.02
N ILE A 184 -16.97 -15.22 15.16
CA ILE A 184 -17.70 -15.63 16.37
C ILE A 184 -19.22 -15.58 16.13
N ASP A 185 -19.75 -14.47 15.63
CA ASP A 185 -21.19 -14.29 15.33
C ASP A 185 -21.69 -15.37 14.37
N PHE A 186 -20.98 -15.59 13.25
CA PHE A 186 -21.40 -16.56 12.25
C PHE A 186 -21.22 -18.00 12.72
N HIS A 187 -20.13 -18.32 13.42
CA HIS A 187 -19.92 -19.65 14.00
C HIS A 187 -21.03 -20.01 15.01
N ASN A 188 -21.43 -19.06 15.86
CA ASN A 188 -22.50 -19.24 16.84
C ASN A 188 -23.88 -19.43 16.19
N ARG A 189 -24.11 -18.89 14.99
CA ARG A 189 -25.33 -19.16 14.21
C ARG A 189 -25.31 -20.55 13.60
N THR A 190 -24.19 -20.90 12.95
CA THR A 190 -23.92 -22.25 12.48
C THR A 190 -22.45 -22.38 12.05
N PRO A 191 -21.72 -23.43 12.48
CA PRO A 191 -20.34 -23.64 12.05
C PRO A 191 -20.22 -23.92 10.54
N TYR A 192 -21.32 -24.31 9.88
CA TYR A 192 -21.37 -24.61 8.44
C TYR A 192 -21.70 -23.40 7.57
N TRP A 193 -21.79 -22.19 8.14
CA TRP A 193 -22.12 -20.98 7.39
C TRP A 193 -21.27 -20.78 6.12
N PRO A 194 -19.95 -21.10 6.07
CA PRO A 194 -19.18 -20.88 4.84
C PRO A 194 -19.68 -21.80 3.73
N VAL A 195 -19.97 -23.06 4.05
CA VAL A 195 -20.42 -24.08 3.10
C VAL A 195 -21.81 -23.75 2.57
N LEU A 196 -22.72 -23.29 3.44
CA LEU A 196 -24.09 -22.92 3.04
C LEU A 196 -24.08 -21.80 2.00
N LEU A 197 -23.24 -20.78 2.20
CA LEU A 197 -23.11 -19.67 1.26
C LEU A 197 -22.35 -20.10 -0.01
N TRP A 198 -21.29 -20.89 0.14
CA TRP A 198 -20.51 -21.42 -0.97
C TRP A 198 -21.37 -22.22 -1.96
N GLN A 199 -22.21 -23.11 -1.45
CA GLN A 199 -23.15 -23.90 -2.27
C GLN A 199 -24.14 -23.02 -3.01
N THR A 200 -24.56 -21.90 -2.41
CA THR A 200 -25.46 -20.93 -3.04
C THR A 200 -24.78 -20.27 -4.23
N PHE A 201 -23.54 -19.81 -4.06
CA PHE A 201 -22.78 -19.18 -5.16
C PHE A 201 -22.53 -20.14 -6.33
N ASP A 202 -22.19 -21.40 -6.03
CA ASP A 202 -21.95 -22.42 -7.06
C ASP A 202 -23.23 -22.80 -7.82
N ALA A 203 -24.37 -22.85 -7.11
CA ALA A 203 -25.68 -23.07 -7.73
C ALA A 203 -26.00 -21.95 -8.74
N ASP A 204 -25.65 -20.71 -8.42
CA ASP A 204 -25.83 -19.52 -9.28
C ASP A 204 -24.76 -19.41 -10.39
N LYS A 205 -23.82 -20.36 -10.48
CA LYS A 205 -22.69 -20.37 -11.44
C LYS A 205 -21.79 -19.15 -11.34
N ILE A 206 -21.75 -18.54 -10.16
CA ILE A 206 -20.82 -17.46 -9.80
C ILE A 206 -19.62 -18.09 -9.09
N PRO A 207 -18.38 -17.72 -9.44
CA PRO A 207 -17.17 -18.24 -8.79
C PRO A 207 -17.18 -18.05 -7.27
N PRO A 208 -17.38 -19.11 -6.47
CA PRO A 208 -17.67 -18.97 -5.04
C PRO A 208 -16.53 -18.33 -4.25
N GLU A 209 -15.28 -18.57 -4.64
CA GLU A 209 -14.10 -18.02 -3.98
C GLU A 209 -14.06 -16.48 -4.02
N ILE A 210 -14.51 -15.87 -5.12
CA ILE A 210 -14.52 -14.42 -5.30
C ILE A 210 -15.67 -13.79 -4.53
N GLU A 211 -16.86 -14.36 -4.64
CA GLU A 211 -18.03 -13.84 -3.92
C GLU A 211 -17.91 -14.04 -2.41
N MET A 212 -17.32 -15.15 -1.97
CA MET A 212 -16.99 -15.36 -0.56
C MET A 212 -16.01 -14.30 -0.06
N ASN A 213 -14.95 -14.00 -0.82
CA ASN A 213 -13.98 -12.98 -0.42
C ASN A 213 -14.63 -11.58 -0.34
N LYS A 214 -15.45 -11.19 -1.32
CA LYS A 214 -16.19 -9.91 -1.29
C LYS A 214 -17.13 -9.83 -0.10
N LEU A 215 -17.87 -10.90 0.16
CA LEU A 215 -18.77 -10.98 1.30
C LEU A 215 -18.01 -10.78 2.61
N LEU A 216 -16.92 -11.52 2.82
CA LEU A 216 -16.09 -11.41 4.00
C LEU A 216 -15.57 -9.99 4.21
N ASN A 217 -14.98 -9.39 3.17
CA ASN A 217 -14.45 -8.03 3.25
C ASN A 217 -15.55 -7.01 3.60
N ARG A 218 -16.71 -7.08 2.93
CA ARG A 218 -17.86 -6.21 3.23
C ARG A 218 -18.37 -6.38 4.65
N LEU A 219 -18.42 -7.62 5.14
CA LEU A 219 -18.91 -7.92 6.49
C LEU A 219 -17.93 -7.47 7.57
N VAL A 220 -16.62 -7.60 7.33
CA VAL A 220 -15.58 -7.06 8.23
C VAL A 220 -15.62 -5.54 8.22
N GLU A 221 -15.60 -4.90 7.05
CA GLU A 221 -15.66 -3.45 6.91
C GLU A 221 -16.89 -2.87 7.63
N SER A 222 -18.07 -3.48 7.47
CA SER A 222 -19.30 -3.05 8.15
C SER A 222 -19.27 -3.15 9.69
N ARG A 223 -18.32 -3.91 10.24
CA ARG A 223 -18.11 -4.09 11.69
C ARG A 223 -16.93 -3.27 12.21
N MET A 224 -16.14 -2.63 11.35
CA MET A 224 -15.06 -1.77 11.79
C MET A 224 -15.66 -0.49 12.40
N GLU A 225 -15.19 -0.15 13.60
CA GLU A 225 -15.52 1.13 14.24
C GLU A 225 -14.81 2.29 13.52
N HIS A 226 -15.25 3.52 13.80
CA HIS A 226 -14.52 4.71 13.36
C HIS A 226 -13.07 4.65 13.82
N LEU A 227 -12.15 4.95 12.90
CA LEU A 227 -10.72 4.93 13.18
C LEU A 227 -10.36 6.09 14.13
N ASP A 228 -10.09 5.75 15.40
CA ASP A 228 -9.51 6.69 16.37
C ASP A 228 -8.01 6.88 16.06
N LEU A 229 -7.74 7.86 15.21
CA LEU A 229 -6.41 8.19 14.71
C LEU A 229 -6.17 9.70 14.85
N LYS A 230 -5.11 10.06 15.58
CA LYS A 230 -4.72 11.45 15.84
C LYS A 230 -3.47 11.79 15.04
N LEU A 231 -3.65 12.46 13.91
CA LEU A 231 -2.54 12.89 13.03
C LEU A 231 -2.23 14.39 13.16
N GLU A 232 -2.99 15.14 13.96
CA GLU A 232 -2.81 16.58 14.17
C GLU A 232 -1.37 16.95 14.57
N PRO A 233 -0.67 16.19 15.46
CA PRO A 233 0.70 16.52 15.84
C PRO A 233 1.72 16.47 14.70
N PHE A 234 1.39 15.84 13.57
CA PHE A 234 2.29 15.74 12.42
C PHE A 234 2.11 16.87 11.40
N LEU A 235 1.00 17.63 11.49
CA LEU A 235 0.65 18.63 10.49
C LEU A 235 1.69 19.75 10.37
N GLU A 236 2.29 20.17 11.49
CA GLU A 236 3.34 21.19 11.51
C GLU A 236 4.57 20.74 10.73
N LYS A 237 5.07 19.52 10.98
CA LYS A 237 6.20 18.94 10.24
C LYS A 237 5.93 18.81 8.75
N VAL A 238 4.70 18.45 8.37
CA VAL A 238 4.30 18.39 6.95
C VAL A 238 4.33 19.78 6.33
N ALA A 239 3.85 20.80 7.06
CA ALA A 239 3.89 22.18 6.61
C ALA A 239 5.32 22.71 6.46
N GLU A 240 6.21 22.42 7.42
CA GLU A 240 7.64 22.72 7.35
C GLU A 240 8.30 22.06 6.15
N HIS A 241 8.04 20.77 5.92
CA HIS A 241 8.58 20.05 4.76
C HIS A 241 8.12 20.69 3.45
N LYS A 242 6.82 21.00 3.32
CA LYS A 242 6.27 21.72 2.16
C LYS A 242 6.95 23.07 1.96
N ALA A 243 7.16 23.85 3.03
CA ALA A 243 7.81 25.15 2.95
C ALA A 243 9.29 25.04 2.54
N SER A 244 10.00 23.98 2.98
CA SER A 244 11.41 23.75 2.65
C SER A 244 11.64 23.24 1.23
N ASN A 245 10.70 22.45 0.68
CA ASN A 245 10.81 21.83 -0.63
C ASN A 245 9.43 21.55 -1.24
N GLU A 246 8.82 22.59 -1.82
CA GLU A 246 7.48 22.49 -2.40
C GLU A 246 7.41 21.47 -3.54
N GLY A 247 8.40 21.44 -4.43
CA GLY A 247 8.45 20.49 -5.54
C GLY A 247 8.54 19.02 -5.07
N GLY A 248 9.38 18.75 -4.07
CA GLY A 248 9.49 17.42 -3.45
C GLY A 248 8.21 17.01 -2.71
N TYR A 249 7.55 17.95 -2.04
CA TYR A 249 6.25 17.73 -1.42
C TYR A 249 5.19 17.35 -2.46
N ILE A 250 5.04 18.11 -3.55
CA ILE A 250 4.08 17.83 -4.61
C ILE A 250 4.35 16.46 -5.25
N ALA A 251 5.61 16.14 -5.54
CA ALA A 251 5.99 14.84 -6.07
C ALA A 251 5.63 13.69 -5.12
N SER A 252 5.78 13.89 -3.80
CA SER A 252 5.40 12.90 -2.79
C SER A 252 3.89 12.71 -2.70
N VAL A 253 3.12 13.80 -2.79
CA VAL A 253 1.65 13.75 -2.87
C VAL A 253 1.22 12.94 -4.09
N HIS A 254 1.80 13.17 -5.27
CA HIS A 254 1.48 12.41 -6.47
C HIS A 254 1.72 10.90 -6.31
N LYS A 255 2.79 10.48 -5.63
CA LYS A 255 3.05 9.05 -5.36
C LYS A 255 2.00 8.43 -4.44
N VAL A 256 1.58 9.14 -3.39
CA VAL A 256 0.50 8.69 -2.50
C VAL A 256 -0.83 8.61 -3.25
N LEU A 257 -1.12 9.62 -4.06
CA LEU A 257 -2.31 9.67 -4.90
C LEU A 257 -2.36 8.53 -5.93
N GLU A 258 -1.24 8.20 -6.56
CA GLU A 258 -1.13 7.03 -7.43
C GLU A 258 -1.42 5.74 -6.66
N GLY A 259 -0.79 5.54 -5.49
CA GLY A 259 -0.99 4.34 -4.67
C GLY A 259 -2.43 4.14 -4.19
N GLU A 260 -3.20 5.21 -4.00
CA GLU A 260 -4.63 5.17 -3.67
C GLU A 260 -5.50 4.78 -4.87
N ARG A 261 -5.14 5.22 -6.08
CA ARG A 261 -6.02 5.14 -7.27
C ARG A 261 -5.65 4.01 -8.20
N PHE A 262 -4.38 3.64 -8.31
CA PHE A 262 -3.88 2.80 -9.38
C PHE A 262 -2.93 1.73 -8.85
N LEU A 263 -3.31 0.47 -9.06
CA LEU A 263 -2.51 -0.68 -8.69
C LEU A 263 -1.72 -1.16 -9.91
N ARG A 264 -0.39 -1.13 -9.85
CA ARG A 264 0.49 -1.56 -10.95
C ARG A 264 0.38 -3.06 -11.22
N ASP A 265 0.70 -3.44 -12.47
CA ASP A 265 0.53 -4.82 -12.96
C ASP A 265 1.28 -5.86 -12.12
N GLU A 266 2.45 -5.51 -11.56
CA GLU A 266 3.27 -6.42 -10.77
C GLU A 266 2.59 -6.86 -9.46
N LYS A 267 1.53 -6.15 -9.05
CA LYS A 267 0.70 -6.46 -7.87
C LYS A 267 -0.62 -7.14 -8.24
N LEU A 268 -0.91 -7.33 -9.52
CA LEU A 268 -2.15 -7.95 -10.01
C LEU A 268 -1.92 -9.43 -10.32
N ALA A 269 -2.94 -10.25 -10.05
CA ALA A 269 -2.91 -11.65 -10.43
C ALA A 269 -2.85 -11.79 -11.97
N GLU A 270 -1.98 -12.68 -12.45
CA GLU A 270 -1.89 -13.03 -13.86
C GLU A 270 -3.20 -13.65 -14.36
N ASN A 271 -3.57 -13.33 -15.60
CA ASN A 271 -4.80 -13.82 -16.26
C ASN A 271 -6.13 -13.51 -15.53
N PHE A 272 -6.10 -12.67 -14.48
CA PHE A 272 -7.29 -12.20 -13.79
C PHE A 272 -7.65 -10.78 -14.22
N PHE A 273 -8.77 -10.63 -14.94
CA PHE A 273 -9.21 -9.35 -15.45
C PHE A 273 -10.35 -8.77 -14.61
N SER A 274 -10.43 -7.45 -14.52
CA SER A 274 -11.48 -6.75 -13.79
C SER A 274 -11.74 -5.37 -14.40
N PRO A 275 -12.91 -4.75 -14.12
CA PRO A 275 -13.12 -3.35 -14.43
C PRO A 275 -12.02 -2.50 -13.79
N GLY A 276 -11.57 -1.51 -14.56
CA GLY A 276 -10.45 -0.66 -14.22
C GLY A 276 -9.09 -1.12 -14.74
N ASP A 277 -8.95 -2.35 -15.24
CA ASP A 277 -7.68 -2.77 -15.89
C ASP A 277 -7.32 -1.81 -17.03
N VAL A 278 -6.08 -1.34 -17.04
CA VAL A 278 -5.56 -0.43 -18.05
C VAL A 278 -4.48 -1.11 -18.86
N PHE A 279 -4.59 -0.95 -20.16
CA PHE A 279 -3.69 -1.51 -21.15
C PHE A 279 -2.99 -0.40 -21.92
N GLU A 280 -1.68 -0.55 -22.07
CA GLU A 280 -0.87 0.22 -23.00
C GLU A 280 -0.76 -0.54 -24.32
N ARG A 281 -0.84 0.17 -25.43
CA ARG A 281 -0.50 -0.31 -26.76
C ARG A 281 0.37 0.72 -27.46
N ALA A 282 1.57 0.31 -27.87
CA ALA A 282 2.41 1.06 -28.78
C ALA A 282 2.03 0.77 -30.24
N ASP A 283 1.99 1.82 -31.07
CA ASP A 283 1.92 1.66 -32.52
C ASP A 283 3.30 1.33 -33.13
N GLU A 284 3.35 1.13 -34.45
CA GLU A 284 4.60 0.83 -35.18
C GLU A 284 5.64 1.95 -35.11
N HIS A 285 5.23 3.17 -34.77
CA HIS A 285 6.08 4.35 -34.64
C HIS A 285 6.46 4.63 -33.17
N GLY A 286 6.05 3.77 -32.24
CA GLY A 286 6.33 3.90 -30.80
C GLY A 286 5.37 4.83 -30.05
N ASN A 287 4.31 5.35 -30.67
CA ASN A 287 3.32 6.17 -29.97
C ASN A 287 2.45 5.27 -29.07
N LYS A 288 2.37 5.64 -27.80
CA LYS A 288 1.62 4.91 -26.79
C LYS A 288 0.16 5.36 -26.75
N THR A 289 -0.76 4.41 -26.74
CA THR A 289 -2.18 4.62 -26.49
C THR A 289 -2.61 3.80 -25.28
N TYR A 290 -3.53 4.35 -24.50
CA TYR A 290 -4.00 3.74 -23.26
C TYR A 290 -5.49 3.42 -23.35
N TRP A 291 -5.88 2.29 -22.77
CA TRP A 291 -7.22 1.73 -22.88
C TRP A 291 -7.66 1.12 -21.56
N MET A 292 -8.83 1.48 -21.05
CA MET A 292 -9.35 1.03 -19.77
C MET A 292 -10.53 0.08 -19.97
N ASN A 293 -10.48 -1.09 -19.32
CA ASN A 293 -11.59 -2.02 -19.25
C ASN A 293 -12.70 -1.48 -18.34
N ILE A 294 -13.93 -1.46 -18.83
CA ILE A 294 -15.13 -1.09 -18.07
C ILE A 294 -16.13 -2.25 -17.92
N ARG A 295 -15.78 -3.45 -18.42
CA ARG A 295 -16.68 -4.61 -18.34
C ARG A 295 -16.98 -4.93 -16.87
N ALA A 296 -18.23 -5.33 -16.59
CA ALA A 296 -18.65 -5.67 -15.24
C ALA A 296 -17.77 -6.77 -14.64
N GLU A 297 -17.58 -6.73 -13.32
CA GLU A 297 -16.66 -7.66 -12.65
C GLU A 297 -17.13 -9.11 -12.79
N CYS A 298 -18.41 -9.40 -12.58
CA CYS A 298 -19.00 -10.74 -12.76
C CYS A 298 -18.72 -11.35 -14.14
N ASP A 299 -18.61 -10.51 -15.15
CA ASP A 299 -18.34 -10.90 -16.52
C ASP A 299 -16.85 -11.07 -16.84
N CYS A 300 -15.94 -10.60 -15.99
CA CYS A 300 -14.49 -10.66 -16.23
C CYS A 300 -13.79 -11.88 -15.60
N ILE A 301 -14.47 -12.58 -14.69
CA ILE A 301 -13.84 -13.58 -13.81
C ILE A 301 -13.39 -14.84 -14.57
N ARG A 302 -13.97 -15.13 -15.73
CA ARG A 302 -13.64 -16.32 -16.54
C ARG A 302 -12.56 -15.98 -17.56
N GLY A 303 -11.29 -15.91 -17.14
CA GLY A 303 -10.10 -15.53 -17.94
C GLY A 303 -9.76 -16.41 -19.17
N SER A 304 -10.74 -17.05 -19.79
CA SER A 304 -10.56 -17.79 -21.05
C SER A 304 -10.15 -16.86 -22.20
N ASP A 305 -9.43 -17.40 -23.19
CA ASP A 305 -8.96 -16.64 -24.35
C ASP A 305 -10.09 -15.95 -25.15
N GLY A 306 -11.31 -16.47 -25.06
CA GLY A 306 -12.51 -15.93 -25.70
C GLY A 306 -13.25 -14.87 -24.88
N LEU A 307 -12.74 -14.50 -23.71
CA LEU A 307 -13.35 -13.47 -22.86
C LEU A 307 -13.21 -12.08 -23.49
N ASP A 308 -14.33 -11.41 -23.73
CA ASP A 308 -14.36 -10.03 -24.24
C ASP A 308 -14.07 -9.01 -23.14
N LEU A 309 -13.22 -8.02 -23.41
CA LEU A 309 -13.07 -6.82 -22.58
C LEU A 309 -13.60 -5.60 -23.33
N TYR A 310 -14.14 -4.66 -22.55
CA TYR A 310 -14.82 -3.48 -23.06
C TYR A 310 -13.92 -2.29 -22.77
N LEU A 311 -13.15 -1.89 -23.77
CA LEU A 311 -12.03 -0.96 -23.61
C LEU A 311 -12.41 0.45 -24.07
N LEU A 312 -12.39 1.41 -23.15
CA LEU A 312 -12.50 2.84 -23.46
C LEU A 312 -11.10 3.44 -23.65
N LYS A 313 -10.95 4.28 -24.68
CA LYS A 313 -9.69 5.01 -24.91
C LYS A 313 -9.43 6.02 -23.80
N MET A 314 -8.18 6.16 -23.40
CA MET A 314 -7.73 7.20 -22.47
C MET A 314 -6.86 8.23 -23.20
N LYS A 315 -7.07 9.51 -22.89
CA LYS A 315 -6.26 10.64 -23.36
C LYS A 315 -5.44 11.17 -22.19
N LEU A 316 -4.12 11.32 -22.38
CA LEU A 316 -3.27 12.07 -21.46
C LEU A 316 -3.66 13.55 -21.52
N LEU A 317 -3.95 14.17 -20.38
CA LEU A 317 -4.22 15.60 -20.29
C LEU A 317 -2.96 16.37 -19.88
N PRO A 318 -2.56 17.41 -20.63
CA PRO A 318 -1.50 18.31 -20.19
C PRO A 318 -2.00 19.19 -19.03
N GLU A 319 -1.09 19.66 -18.19
CA GLU A 319 -1.43 20.40 -16.95
C GLU A 319 -2.26 21.66 -17.20
N ASN A 320 -2.03 22.34 -18.32
CA ASN A 320 -2.78 23.54 -18.72
C ASN A 320 -4.23 23.25 -19.15
N GLU A 321 -4.60 21.99 -19.38
CA GLU A 321 -5.98 21.56 -19.65
C GLU A 321 -6.71 21.13 -18.36
N ILE A 322 -6.12 21.28 -17.17
CA ILE A 322 -6.72 20.82 -15.91
C ILE A 322 -7.17 22.03 -15.09
N GLU A 323 -8.49 22.22 -14.99
CA GLU A 323 -9.08 23.27 -14.16
C GLU A 323 -9.68 22.66 -12.89
N ILE A 324 -9.12 22.98 -11.73
CA ILE A 324 -9.56 22.45 -10.43
C ILE A 324 -10.37 23.53 -9.70
N ASP A 325 -11.59 23.17 -9.28
CA ASP A 325 -12.40 23.99 -8.38
C ASP A 325 -11.76 24.02 -6.99
N THR A 326 -11.34 25.20 -6.55
CA THR A 326 -10.70 25.39 -5.26
C THR A 326 -11.63 25.14 -4.07
N ARG A 327 -12.95 25.10 -4.27
CA ARG A 327 -13.92 24.88 -3.18
C ARG A 327 -14.06 23.42 -2.79
N ASN A 328 -14.00 22.52 -3.77
CA ASN A 328 -14.29 21.08 -3.56
C ASN A 328 -13.24 20.14 -4.16
N GLY A 329 -12.21 20.67 -4.86
CA GLY A 329 -11.16 19.88 -5.49
C GLY A 329 -11.60 19.12 -6.75
N ALA A 330 -12.78 19.41 -7.31
CA ALA A 330 -13.29 18.75 -8.51
C ALA A 330 -12.72 19.36 -9.80
N ILE A 331 -12.61 18.54 -10.86
CA ILE A 331 -12.23 19.03 -12.19
C ILE A 331 -13.43 19.77 -12.82
N GLN A 332 -13.29 21.06 -13.06
CA GLN A 332 -14.37 21.94 -13.55
C GLN A 332 -14.68 21.74 -15.03
N ASN A 333 -13.66 21.52 -15.84
CA ASN A 333 -13.78 21.39 -17.28
C ASN A 333 -13.98 19.93 -17.75
N GLU A 334 -14.36 19.02 -16.83
CA GLU A 334 -14.76 17.66 -17.19
C GLU A 334 -16.08 17.68 -17.98
N ARG A 335 -16.05 17.22 -19.23
CA ARG A 335 -17.23 17.17 -20.09
C ARG A 335 -18.04 15.90 -19.84
N ASP A 336 -19.32 15.92 -20.20
CA ASP A 336 -20.16 14.74 -20.00
C ASP A 336 -19.60 13.49 -20.70
N GLY A 337 -18.96 13.66 -21.87
CA GLY A 337 -18.43 12.57 -22.70
C GLY A 337 -17.13 11.94 -22.20
N GLU A 338 -16.67 12.31 -21.01
CA GLU A 338 -15.45 11.78 -20.42
C GLU A 338 -15.53 11.75 -18.88
N VAL A 339 -14.52 11.10 -18.29
CA VAL A 339 -14.18 11.23 -16.86
C VAL A 339 -12.69 11.48 -16.74
N VAL A 340 -12.32 12.50 -15.97
CA VAL A 340 -10.94 12.86 -15.67
C VAL A 340 -10.51 12.20 -14.37
N ILE A 341 -9.38 11.49 -14.44
CA ILE A 341 -8.68 10.87 -13.31
C ILE A 341 -7.38 11.64 -13.09
N PHE A 342 -7.41 12.55 -12.11
CA PHE A 342 -6.26 13.36 -11.73
C PHE A 342 -5.16 12.51 -11.10
N ALA A 343 -3.90 12.78 -11.46
CA ALA A 343 -2.71 12.14 -10.90
C ALA A 343 -2.81 10.61 -10.80
N MET A 344 -3.32 9.98 -11.87
CA MET A 344 -3.59 8.55 -11.89
C MET A 344 -2.32 7.72 -11.84
N MET A 345 -1.29 8.10 -12.59
CA MET A 345 -0.07 7.32 -12.76
C MET A 345 1.10 8.24 -13.09
N GLU A 346 2.19 8.17 -12.34
CA GLU A 346 3.39 9.01 -12.47
C GLU A 346 3.08 10.51 -12.38
N GLY A 347 2.11 10.89 -11.54
CA GLY A 347 1.60 12.26 -11.45
C GLY A 347 0.79 12.74 -12.66
N LYS A 348 0.67 11.94 -13.71
CA LYS A 348 -0.06 12.29 -14.94
C LYS A 348 -1.56 12.12 -14.77
N THR A 349 -2.30 12.99 -15.44
CA THR A 349 -3.78 12.99 -15.44
C THR A 349 -4.32 12.44 -16.75
N PHE A 350 -5.34 11.60 -16.67
CA PHE A 350 -5.93 10.95 -17.83
C PHE A 350 -7.44 11.20 -17.91
N ALA A 351 -7.94 11.41 -19.13
CA ALA A 351 -9.36 11.46 -19.43
C ALA A 351 -9.80 10.17 -20.13
N VAL A 352 -10.72 9.41 -19.52
CA VAL A 352 -11.37 8.26 -20.14
C VAL A 352 -12.45 8.76 -21.09
N GLN A 353 -12.27 8.52 -22.38
CA GLN A 353 -13.15 9.00 -23.44
C GLN A 353 -14.28 8.00 -23.70
N PHE A 354 -15.53 8.44 -23.60
CA PHE A 354 -16.68 7.53 -23.71
C PHE A 354 -17.09 7.19 -25.15
N LYS A 355 -16.65 7.99 -26.13
CA LYS A 355 -16.97 7.76 -27.55
C LYS A 355 -16.27 6.55 -28.15
N ASP A 356 -15.06 6.24 -27.67
CA ASP A 356 -14.16 5.29 -28.30
C ASP A 356 -14.15 3.95 -27.54
N LEU A 357 -15.24 3.18 -27.63
CA LEU A 357 -15.32 1.82 -27.11
C LEU A 357 -14.78 0.81 -28.13
N ARG A 358 -13.89 -0.09 -27.68
CA ARG A 358 -13.47 -1.28 -28.42
C ARG A 358 -13.76 -2.54 -27.62
N VAL A 359 -14.37 -3.53 -28.28
CA VAL A 359 -14.49 -4.88 -27.73
C VAL A 359 -13.32 -5.72 -28.26
N ARG A 360 -12.62 -6.40 -27.36
CA ARG A 360 -11.47 -7.26 -27.68
C ARG A 360 -11.46 -8.49 -26.81
N THR A 361 -11.23 -9.64 -27.42
CA THR A 361 -10.95 -10.87 -26.64
C THR A 361 -9.56 -10.80 -26.01
N ILE A 362 -9.32 -11.56 -24.93
CA ILE A 362 -7.97 -11.73 -24.34
C ILE A 362 -6.96 -12.19 -25.39
N LYS A 363 -7.37 -13.09 -26.29
CA LYS A 363 -6.54 -13.50 -27.43
C LYS A 363 -6.17 -12.31 -28.32
N ASN A 364 -7.14 -11.43 -28.63
CA ASN A 364 -6.86 -10.25 -29.45
C ASN A 364 -5.90 -9.29 -28.77
N LEU A 365 -6.00 -9.09 -27.46
CA LEU A 365 -5.09 -8.23 -26.70
C LEU A 365 -3.63 -8.70 -26.85
N ARG A 366 -3.39 -10.01 -26.71
CA ARG A 366 -2.06 -10.60 -26.91
C ARG A 366 -1.57 -10.41 -28.34
N THR A 367 -2.40 -10.67 -29.35
CA THR A 367 -2.00 -10.53 -30.76
C THR A 367 -1.79 -9.09 -31.20
N GLU A 368 -2.55 -8.15 -30.65
CA GLU A 368 -2.47 -6.71 -30.96
C GLU A 368 -1.48 -5.96 -30.06
N LYS A 369 -0.65 -6.69 -29.29
CA LYS A 369 0.40 -6.15 -28.42
C LYS A 369 -0.11 -5.16 -27.37
N TYR A 370 -1.28 -5.44 -26.79
CA TYR A 370 -1.72 -4.76 -25.58
C TYR A 370 -1.00 -5.35 -24.37
N ALA A 371 -0.38 -4.50 -23.57
CA ALA A 371 0.23 -4.87 -22.29
C ALA A 371 -0.61 -4.27 -21.15
N ARG A 372 -1.02 -5.10 -20.17
CA ARG A 372 -1.67 -4.59 -18.95
C ARG A 372 -0.61 -3.85 -18.14
N ILE A 373 -0.89 -2.62 -17.73
CA ILE A 373 0.05 -1.78 -16.96
C ILE A 373 -0.41 -1.57 -15.52
N GLY A 374 -1.66 -1.94 -15.21
CA GLY A 374 -2.23 -1.86 -13.88
C GLY A 374 -3.75 -1.78 -13.92
N ARG A 375 -4.34 -1.39 -12.79
CA ARG A 375 -5.78 -1.30 -12.56
C ARG A 375 -6.14 -0.03 -11.81
N LEU A 376 -7.06 0.74 -12.36
CA LEU A 376 -7.74 1.81 -11.65
C LEU A 376 -8.69 1.21 -10.61
N LEU A 377 -8.51 1.60 -9.35
CA LEU A 377 -9.26 1.08 -8.21
C LEU A 377 -10.59 1.82 -8.02
N ALA A 378 -11.51 1.18 -7.30
CA ALA A 378 -12.69 1.86 -6.79
C ALA A 378 -12.26 2.95 -5.78
N PRO A 379 -12.98 4.09 -5.69
CA PRO A 379 -14.24 4.39 -6.38
C PRO A 379 -14.07 4.93 -7.81
N PHE A 380 -12.84 5.16 -8.28
CA PHE A 380 -12.57 5.81 -9.57
C PHE A 380 -13.01 4.97 -10.77
N SER A 381 -12.73 3.66 -10.76
CA SER A 381 -13.22 2.75 -11.81
C SER A 381 -14.75 2.64 -11.81
N THR A 382 -15.37 2.58 -10.63
CA THR A 382 -16.83 2.59 -10.48
C THR A 382 -17.44 3.89 -11.01
N ARG A 383 -16.83 5.06 -10.73
CA ARG A 383 -17.25 6.35 -11.26
C ARG A 383 -17.23 6.36 -12.79
N VAL A 384 -16.17 5.82 -13.41
CA VAL A 384 -16.08 5.68 -14.87
C VAL A 384 -17.22 4.83 -15.41
N GLN A 385 -17.48 3.65 -14.83
CA GLN A 385 -18.57 2.77 -15.25
C GLN A 385 -19.95 3.45 -15.13
N GLN A 386 -20.21 4.11 -14.01
CA GLN A 386 -21.47 4.82 -13.77
C GLN A 386 -21.67 5.96 -14.78
N ARG A 387 -20.65 6.80 -14.98
CA ARG A 387 -20.70 7.93 -15.92
C ARG A 387 -20.84 7.45 -17.37
N TYR A 388 -20.19 6.35 -17.72
CA TYR A 388 -20.35 5.72 -19.03
C TYR A 388 -21.77 5.16 -19.24
N SER A 389 -22.36 4.51 -18.24
CA SER A 389 -23.75 4.06 -18.30
C SER A 389 -24.71 5.23 -18.55
N SER A 390 -24.53 6.34 -17.83
CA SER A 390 -25.30 7.56 -18.03
C SER A 390 -25.05 8.19 -19.40
N TYR A 391 -23.85 8.06 -19.97
CA TYR A 391 -23.55 8.53 -21.32
C TYR A 391 -24.33 7.79 -22.40
N ILE A 392 -24.42 6.46 -22.30
CA ILE A 392 -25.15 5.64 -23.28
C ILE A 392 -26.65 5.97 -23.26
N GLN A 393 -27.21 6.29 -22.09
CA GLN A 393 -28.63 6.54 -21.90
C GLN A 393 -29.08 7.96 -22.27
N ARG A 394 -28.19 8.81 -22.82
CA ARG A 394 -28.52 10.24 -23.02
C ARG A 394 -29.76 10.43 -23.90
N PRO A 395 -30.74 11.23 -23.45
CA PRO A 395 -31.85 11.61 -24.30
C PRO A 395 -31.34 12.46 -25.48
N GLY A 396 -31.79 12.15 -26.68
CA GLY A 396 -31.50 12.92 -27.88
C GLY A 396 -32.19 14.28 -27.83
N MET A 397 -31.53 15.27 -27.24
CA MET A 397 -32.02 16.65 -27.24
C MET A 397 -31.70 17.33 -28.58
N PRO A 398 -32.60 18.15 -29.13
CA PRO A 398 -32.31 18.94 -30.32
C PRO A 398 -31.13 19.88 -30.06
N ARG A 399 -30.22 20.01 -31.03
CA ARG A 399 -29.12 20.97 -30.93
C ARG A 399 -29.66 22.39 -30.97
N ILE A 400 -29.03 23.29 -30.22
CA ILE A 400 -29.29 24.72 -30.33
C ILE A 400 -28.87 25.17 -31.73
N PRO A 401 -29.70 25.94 -32.48
CA PRO A 401 -29.33 26.42 -33.80
C PRO A 401 -27.99 27.19 -33.77
N PRO A 402 -27.10 27.00 -34.78
CA PRO A 402 -25.80 27.66 -34.81
C PRO A 402 -25.83 29.19 -34.71
N ALA A 403 -26.95 29.81 -35.08
CA ALA A 403 -27.16 31.26 -34.95
C ALA A 403 -27.03 31.79 -33.51
N PHE A 404 -27.14 30.91 -32.50
CA PHE A 404 -26.97 31.25 -31.09
C PHE A 404 -25.62 30.81 -30.50
N TYR A 405 -24.73 30.24 -31.33
CA TYR A 405 -23.38 29.93 -30.87
C TYR A 405 -22.62 31.25 -30.69
N PRO A 406 -21.80 31.39 -29.63
CA PRO A 406 -20.90 32.53 -29.53
C PRO A 406 -20.01 32.56 -30.79
N ALA A 407 -19.86 33.75 -31.40
CA ALA A 407 -18.98 33.91 -32.55
C ALA A 407 -17.60 33.37 -32.17
N SER A 408 -17.14 32.34 -32.88
CA SER A 408 -15.83 31.74 -32.66
C SER A 408 -14.77 32.84 -32.78
N ASN A 409 -13.95 33.02 -31.75
CA ASN A 409 -12.81 33.95 -31.73
C ASN A 409 -11.72 33.65 -32.79
N GLU A 410 -11.98 32.77 -33.75
CA GLU A 410 -11.06 32.39 -34.83
C GLU A 410 -11.14 33.28 -36.07
N GLU A 411 -12.10 34.22 -36.19
CA GLU A 411 -12.16 35.13 -37.34
C GLU A 411 -11.47 36.50 -37.14
N ASN A 412 -11.08 36.85 -35.90
CA ASN A 412 -10.44 38.14 -35.63
C ASN A 412 -8.94 38.23 -35.99
N SER A 413 -8.30 37.17 -36.50
CA SER A 413 -6.91 37.24 -36.98
C SER A 413 -6.78 37.43 -38.50
N LYS A 414 -7.87 37.32 -39.27
CA LYS A 414 -7.83 37.49 -40.74
C LYS A 414 -8.52 38.76 -41.26
N ALA A 415 -9.26 39.47 -40.43
CA ALA A 415 -9.89 40.74 -40.82
C ALA A 415 -9.04 42.01 -40.50
N ALA A 416 -7.85 41.86 -39.94
CA ALA A 416 -6.91 42.97 -39.69
C ALA A 416 -5.83 43.13 -40.79
N GLN A 417 -5.92 42.38 -41.89
CA GLN A 417 -5.08 42.53 -43.08
C GLN A 417 -5.93 42.38 -44.36
N ALA A 418 -6.80 43.36 -44.60
CA ALA A 418 -7.34 43.64 -45.93
C ALA A 418 -7.67 45.14 -46.04
#